data_AF-A0A2R3MZD1-F1
#
_entry.id   AF-A0A2R3MZD1-F1
#
_cell.length_a   1.000
_cell.length_b   1.000
_cell.length_c   1.000
_cell.angle_alpha   90.00
_cell.angle_beta   90.00
_cell.angle_gamma   90.00
#
_symmetry.space_group_name_H-M   'P 1'
#
loop_
_entity.id
_entity.type
_entity.pdbx_description
1 polymer ?
#
loop_
_entity_poly.entity_id
_entity_poly.type
_entity_poly.pdbx_seq_one_letter_code
_entity_poly.pdbx_strand_id
1 'polypeptide(L)'
;MKIRQWVACCVSIHILGEEFPLTEELHSIYRVMNVKTFQPFSDDLEFHFLDLTKLKTTEDTDLERWLRFIQTEDQAVREELGRRNAVM
;
A
#
# COMPACT_ATOMS: atom_id res chain seq x y z
N MET A 1 -19.34 14.37 15.27
CA MET A 1 -20.06 13.09 15.42
C MET A 1 -19.03 11.97 15.37
N LYS A 2 -18.88 11.14 16.41
CA LYS A 2 -17.80 10.12 16.45
C LYS A 2 -18.22 8.87 15.67
N ILE A 3 -17.72 8.73 14.44
CA ILE A 3 -18.02 7.60 13.54
C ILE A 3 -17.58 6.25 14.14
N ARG A 4 -16.59 6.27 15.05
CA ARG A 4 -16.05 5.09 15.77
C ARG A 4 -17.06 4.27 16.57
N GLN A 5 -18.30 4.74 16.72
CA GLN A 5 -19.40 3.96 17.29
C GLN A 5 -19.92 2.87 16.34
N TRP A 6 -19.68 3.00 15.03
CA TRP A 6 -20.28 2.14 14.00
C TRP A 6 -19.26 1.23 13.31
N VAL A 7 -18.01 1.70 13.16
CA VAL A 7 -16.92 0.98 12.51
C VAL A 7 -15.62 1.25 13.26
N ALA A 8 -14.82 0.21 13.46
CA ALA A 8 -13.46 0.32 13.99
C ALA A 8 -12.52 0.92 12.94
N CYS A 9 -11.53 1.69 13.39
CA CYS A 9 -10.48 2.18 12.52
C CYS A 9 -9.72 1.00 11.90
N CYS A 10 -9.65 0.96 10.58
CA CYS A 10 -9.14 -0.17 9.82
C CYS A 10 -8.39 0.33 8.58
N VAL A 11 -7.18 -0.21 8.40
CA VAL A 11 -6.38 0.01 7.21
C VAL A 11 -6.14 -1.37 6.60
N SER A 12 -6.64 -1.59 5.39
CA SER A 12 -6.37 -2.79 4.62
C SER A 12 -5.26 -2.51 3.63
N ILE A 13 -4.17 -3.29 3.67
CA ILE A 13 -3.05 -3.16 2.73
C ILE A 13 -3.01 -4.42 1.88
N HIS A 14 -3.18 -4.25 0.57
CA HIS A 14 -3.11 -5.31 -0.42
C HIS A 14 -1.82 -5.15 -1.22
N ILE A 15 -0.96 -6.17 -1.19
CA ILE A 15 0.25 -6.24 -2.01
C ILE A 15 -0.06 -7.13 -3.20
N LEU A 16 0.07 -6.58 -4.41
CA LEU A 16 -0.33 -7.22 -5.64
C LEU A 16 0.90 -7.64 -6.44
N GLY A 17 0.95 -8.92 -6.83
CA GLY A 17 1.95 -9.44 -7.76
C GLY A 17 1.54 -9.32 -9.23
N GLU A 18 0.30 -8.90 -9.49
CA GLU A 18 -0.28 -8.71 -10.81
C GLU A 18 -0.80 -7.27 -10.95
N GLU A 19 -0.88 -6.80 -12.19
CA GLU A 19 -1.23 -5.41 -12.51
C GLU A 19 -2.65 -5.07 -12.04
N PHE A 20 -2.76 -3.97 -11.30
CA PHE A 20 -4.03 -3.42 -10.87
C PHE A 20 -4.64 -2.50 -11.94
N PRO A 21 -5.81 -2.81 -12.51
CA PRO A 21 -6.30 -2.13 -13.71
C PRO A 21 -6.93 -0.75 -13.46
N LEU A 22 -7.13 -0.35 -12.20
CA LEU A 22 -7.89 0.87 -11.86
C LEU A 22 -7.01 2.12 -11.74
N THR A 23 -5.69 1.99 -11.77
CA THR A 23 -4.74 3.09 -11.60
C THR A 23 -3.36 2.71 -12.14
N GLU A 24 -2.58 3.69 -12.57
CA GLU A 24 -1.17 3.51 -12.98
C GLU A 24 -0.19 3.76 -11.81
N GLU A 25 -0.71 4.02 -10.61
CA GLU A 25 0.10 4.32 -9.44
C GLU A 25 0.64 3.05 -8.77
N LEU A 26 1.88 3.10 -8.27
CA LEU A 26 2.48 2.08 -7.42
C LEU A 26 1.71 1.90 -6.10
N HIS A 27 1.23 3.00 -5.53
CA HIS A 27 0.47 3.04 -4.28
C HIS A 27 -0.80 3.85 -4.50
N SER A 28 -1.94 3.18 -4.43
CA SER A 28 -3.25 3.82 -4.54
C SER A 28 -4.07 3.64 -3.26
N ILE A 29 -4.88 4.64 -2.93
CA ILE A 29 -5.66 4.70 -1.69
C ILE A 29 -7.13 4.90 -2.03
N TYR A 30 -7.97 3.98 -1.58
CA TYR A 30 -9.42 4.02 -1.77
C TYR A 30 -10.14 4.14 -0.43
N ARG A 31 -11.25 4.88 -0.46
CA ARG A 31 -12.11 5.14 0.70
C ARG A 31 -13.56 4.74 0.40
N VAL A 32 -14.32 4.43 1.44
CA VAL A 32 -15.76 4.15 1.30
C VAL A 32 -16.53 5.45 1.13
N MET A 33 -17.40 5.48 0.13
CA MET A 33 -18.21 6.64 -0.23
C MET A 33 -19.70 6.28 -0.24
N ASN A 34 -20.54 7.21 0.19
CA ASN A 34 -21.99 7.06 0.03
C ASN A 34 -22.37 7.13 -1.46
N VAL A 35 -23.07 6.12 -1.98
CA VAL A 35 -23.36 5.99 -3.42
C VAL A 35 -24.23 7.12 -3.99
N LYS A 36 -25.11 7.73 -3.18
CA LYS A 36 -26.02 8.79 -3.66
C LYS A 36 -25.38 10.17 -3.60
N THR A 37 -24.64 10.45 -2.53
CA THR A 37 -24.12 11.78 -2.23
C THR A 37 -22.64 11.93 -2.55
N PHE A 38 -21.95 10.82 -2.81
CA PHE A 38 -20.49 10.75 -2.90
C PHE A 38 -19.78 11.37 -1.69
N GLN A 39 -20.43 11.40 -0.53
CA GLN A 39 -19.79 11.84 0.70
C GLN A 39 -18.93 10.70 1.26
N PRO A 40 -17.67 10.98 1.68
CA PRO A 40 -16.85 10.02 2.39
C PRO A 40 -17.55 9.51 3.64
N PHE A 41 -17.50 8.20 3.86
CA PHE A 41 -18.06 7.60 5.07
C PHE A 41 -17.22 8.02 6.30
N SER A 42 -15.90 7.88 6.21
CA SER A 42 -14.94 8.23 7.24
C SER A 42 -13.51 8.16 6.69
N ASP A 43 -12.57 8.82 7.35
CA ASP A 43 -11.13 8.62 7.14
C ASP A 43 -10.60 7.42 7.98
N ASP A 44 -11.44 6.81 8.81
CA ASP A 44 -11.07 5.66 9.65
C ASP A 44 -11.09 4.32 8.87
N LEU A 45 -11.47 4.27 7.58
CA LEU A 45 -11.51 3.05 6.76
C LEU A 45 -10.89 3.27 5.38
N GLU A 46 -9.67 2.75 5.19
CA GLU A 46 -8.89 2.91 3.96
C GLU A 46 -8.41 1.56 3.40
N PHE A 47 -8.38 1.48 2.07
CA PHE A 47 -7.81 0.37 1.33
C PHE A 47 -6.62 0.88 0.53
N HIS A 48 -5.43 0.37 0.85
CA HIS A 48 -4.22 0.64 0.10
C HIS A 48 -3.92 -0.54 -0.80
N PHE A 49 -3.61 -0.26 -2.07
CA PHE A 49 -3.10 -1.23 -3.01
C PHE A 49 -1.67 -0.85 -3.38
N LEU A 50 -0.76 -1.80 -3.21
CA LEU A 50 0.66 -1.69 -3.53
C LEU A 50 0.94 -2.65 -4.69
N ASP A 51 1.14 -2.11 -5.89
CA ASP A 51 1.26 -2.86 -7.12
C ASP A 51 2.73 -3.08 -7.50
N LEU A 52 3.23 -4.29 -7.24
CA LEU A 52 4.64 -4.62 -7.47
C LEU A 52 5.03 -4.59 -8.95
N THR A 53 4.07 -4.69 -9.88
CA THR A 53 4.34 -4.61 -11.32
C THR A 53 4.75 -3.20 -11.76
N LYS A 54 4.38 -2.20 -10.97
CA LYS A 54 4.66 -0.77 -11.20
C LYS A 54 5.89 -0.28 -10.44
N LEU A 55 6.58 -1.18 -9.74
CA LEU A 55 7.80 -0.86 -9.02
C LEU A 55 8.92 -0.54 -10.01
N LYS A 56 9.52 0.65 -9.88
CA LYS A 56 10.64 1.07 -10.71
C LYS A 56 11.92 0.38 -10.28
N THR A 57 12.89 0.29 -11.20
CA THR A 57 14.22 -0.26 -10.93
C THR A 57 15.03 0.61 -9.97
N THR A 58 14.78 1.92 -9.93
CA THR A 58 15.39 2.83 -8.96
C THR A 58 14.53 2.90 -7.71
N GLU A 59 15.13 2.60 -6.55
CA GLU A 59 14.47 2.62 -5.25
C GLU A 59 14.67 3.99 -4.59
N ASP A 60 13.86 4.96 -4.96
CA ASP A 60 14.04 6.35 -4.53
C ASP A 60 13.45 6.58 -3.12
N THR A 61 12.53 5.73 -2.67
CA THR A 61 11.82 5.86 -1.39
C THR A 61 11.94 4.63 -0.48
N ASP A 62 11.68 4.78 0.82
CA ASP A 62 11.67 3.66 1.78
C ASP A 62 10.56 2.64 1.46
N LEU A 63 9.41 3.11 0.96
CA LEU A 63 8.33 2.23 0.52
C LEU A 63 8.77 1.37 -0.66
N GLU A 64 9.39 1.97 -1.68
CA GLU A 64 9.89 1.22 -2.84
C GLU A 64 10.96 0.19 -2.44
N ARG A 65 11.87 0.55 -1.52
CA ARG A 65 12.84 -0.41 -0.95
C ARG A 65 12.15 -1.58 -0.23
N TRP A 66 11.13 -1.28 0.57
CA TRP A 66 10.36 -2.32 1.27
C TRP A 66 9.59 -3.21 0.30
N LEU A 67 8.98 -2.64 -0.75
CA LEU A 67 8.31 -3.40 -1.80
C LEU A 67 9.29 -4.25 -2.60
N ARG A 68 10.50 -3.75 -2.91
CA ARG A 68 11.54 -4.55 -3.55
C ARG A 68 11.95 -5.72 -2.67
N PHE A 69 12.14 -5.50 -1.38
CA PHE A 69 12.49 -6.56 -0.44
C PHE A 69 11.44 -7.69 -0.41
N ILE A 70 10.17 -7.35 -0.59
CA ILE A 70 9.07 -8.33 -0.67
C ILE A 70 9.07 -9.05 -2.03
N GLN A 71 9.30 -8.33 -3.12
CA GLN A 71 9.24 -8.86 -4.48
C GLN A 71 10.44 -9.75 -4.84
N THR A 72 11.62 -9.45 -4.31
CA THR A 72 12.87 -10.11 -4.73
C THR A 72 13.01 -11.52 -4.15
N GLU A 73 13.43 -12.46 -5.00
CA GLU A 73 13.91 -13.78 -4.57
C GLU A 73 15.43 -13.85 -4.42
N ASP A 74 16.16 -12.82 -4.88
CA ASP A 74 17.62 -12.74 -4.73
C ASP A 74 18.00 -12.48 -3.26
N GLN A 75 18.70 -13.45 -2.67
CA GLN A 75 19.12 -13.41 -1.28
C GLN A 75 20.10 -12.27 -0.98
N ALA A 76 21.02 -11.95 -1.88
CA ALA A 76 22.00 -10.88 -1.66
C ALA A 76 21.32 -9.50 -1.62
N VAL A 77 20.38 -9.28 -2.55
CA VAL A 77 19.55 -8.06 -2.56
C VAL A 77 18.72 -7.98 -1.27
N ARG A 78 18.14 -9.10 -0.83
CA ARG A 78 17.34 -9.17 0.39
C ARG A 78 18.15 -8.85 1.65
N GLU A 79 19.37 -9.39 1.75
CA GLU A 79 20.30 -9.12 2.86
C GLU A 79 20.75 -7.64 2.88
N GLU A 80 21.06 -7.07 1.71
CA GLU A 80 21.44 -5.67 1.59
C GLU A 80 20.32 -4.72 2.04
N LEU A 81 19.10 -4.96 1.54
CA LEU A 81 17.92 -4.16 1.89
C LEU A 81 17.56 -4.30 3.38
N GLY A 82 17.66 -5.51 3.93
CA GLY A 82 17.46 -5.76 5.36
C GLY A 82 18.45 -4.98 6.23
N ARG A 83 19.75 -5.02 5.90
CA ARG A 83 20.79 -4.31 6.67
C ARG A 83 20.62 -2.79 6.66
N ARG A 84 20.07 -2.21 5.59
CA ARG A 84 19.87 -0.77 5.44
C ARG A 84 18.70 -0.24 6.26
N ASN A 85 17.79 -1.10 6.72
CA ASN A 85 16.61 -0.68 7.46
C ASN A 85 16.81 -0.91 8.97
N ALA A 86 16.85 0.17 9.75
CA ALA A 86 17.05 0.09 11.20
C ALA A 86 15.89 -0.60 11.96
N VAL A 87 14.75 -0.81 11.29
CA VAL A 87 13.53 -1.40 11.86
C VAL A 87 13.30 -2.85 11.39
N MET A 88 14.02 -3.34 10.36
CA MET A 88 13.93 -4.74 9.92
C MET A 88 14.99 -5.64 10.57
#